data_AF-A0A523J6U7-F1
#
_entry.id   AF-A0A523J6U7-F1
#
_cell.length_a   1.000
_cell.length_b   1.000
_cell.length_c   1.000
_cell.angle_alpha   90.00
_cell.angle_beta   90.00
_cell.angle_gamma   90.00
#
_symmetry.space_group_name_H-M   'P 1'
#
loop_
_entity.id
_entity.type
_entity.pdbx_description
1 polymer ?
#
loop_
_entity_poly.entity_id
_entity_poly.type
_entity_poly.pdbx_seq_one_letter_code
_entity_poly.pdbx_strand_id
1 'polypeptide(L)'
;MAIDLFISMKADTIQESLYIKCNMMQMPTAQTNPFFIAEIREDQAEKLEMLFRYEDLLRTKLIKDKKYIIERTDIGIKIKKKVDENKDYMEEWDEWTEFSEMIFNQLKKVLEED
;
A
#
# COMPACT_ATOMS: atom_id res chain seq x y z
N MET A 1 -2.36 -16.90 7.90
CA MET A 1 -1.48 -17.15 6.76
C MET A 1 -0.25 -16.26 6.94
N ALA A 2 0.57 -16.04 5.92
CA ALA A 2 1.61 -15.01 5.98
C ALA A 2 0.99 -13.65 5.62
N ILE A 3 1.56 -12.58 6.17
CA ILE A 3 1.22 -11.22 5.79
C ILE A 3 1.55 -10.98 4.30
N ASP A 4 0.64 -10.34 3.56
CA ASP A 4 0.79 -10.09 2.13
C ASP A 4 0.88 -8.58 1.81
N LEU A 5 1.68 -8.21 0.80
CA LEU A 5 1.76 -6.86 0.26
C LEU A 5 1.24 -6.82 -1.18
N PHE A 6 0.27 -5.93 -1.43
CA PHE A 6 -0.29 -5.66 -2.74
C PHE A 6 0.06 -4.24 -3.17
N ILE A 7 0.99 -4.11 -4.12
CA ILE A 7 1.32 -2.83 -4.75
C ILE A 7 0.58 -2.75 -6.07
N SER A 8 -0.17 -1.67 -6.26
CA SER A 8 -0.91 -1.44 -7.49
C SER A 8 -0.97 0.03 -7.80
N MET A 9 -1.39 0.32 -9.01
CA MET A 9 -1.82 1.63 -9.42
C MET A 9 -3.28 1.48 -9.83
N LYS A 10 -4.17 2.21 -9.16
CA LYS A 10 -5.57 2.27 -9.54
C LYS A 10 -6.09 3.68 -9.32
N ALA A 11 -6.50 4.32 -10.41
CA ALA A 11 -7.53 5.34 -10.38
C ALA A 11 -8.88 4.61 -10.22
N ASP A 12 -9.52 4.92 -9.09
CA ASP A 12 -10.90 4.65 -8.68
C ASP A 12 -11.51 3.24 -8.58
N THR A 13 -12.26 3.10 -7.49
CA THR A 13 -13.13 2.01 -7.02
C THR A 13 -12.54 0.60 -7.12
N ILE A 14 -12.17 0.08 -5.94
CA ILE A 14 -11.95 -1.35 -5.71
C ILE A 14 -13.31 -2.03 -5.87
N GLN A 15 -13.67 -2.33 -7.12
CA GLN A 15 -14.61 -3.40 -7.39
C GLN A 15 -13.86 -4.71 -7.14
N GLU A 16 -14.47 -5.51 -6.28
CA GLU A 16 -14.00 -6.78 -5.77
C GLU A 16 -13.45 -7.69 -6.88
N SER A 17 -12.49 -8.53 -6.50
CA SER A 17 -11.95 -9.65 -7.27
C SER A 17 -11.12 -9.30 -8.52
N LEU A 18 -9.82 -9.10 -8.32
CA LEU A 18 -8.82 -9.50 -9.32
C LEU A 18 -7.63 -10.15 -8.60
N TYR A 19 -7.81 -11.44 -8.32
CA TYR A 19 -6.73 -12.37 -8.05
C TYR A 19 -5.89 -12.48 -9.33
N ILE A 20 -4.66 -11.95 -9.30
CA ILE A 20 -3.65 -12.30 -10.29
C ILE A 20 -2.41 -12.79 -9.53
N LYS A 21 -2.21 -14.11 -9.53
CA LYS A 21 -0.91 -14.72 -9.27
C LYS A 21 0.02 -14.37 -10.45
N CYS A 22 1.10 -13.66 -10.15
CA CYS A 22 2.30 -13.43 -10.98
C CYS A 22 2.20 -12.51 -12.23
N ASN A 23 3.11 -11.52 -12.25
CA ASN A 23 3.74 -10.83 -13.39
C ASN A 23 2.87 -10.40 -14.58
N MET A 24 2.03 -9.37 -14.39
CA MET A 24 1.62 -8.52 -15.51
C MET A 24 1.67 -7.04 -15.12
N MET A 25 2.67 -6.33 -15.66
CA MET A 25 2.64 -4.86 -15.78
C MET A 25 1.47 -4.50 -16.70
N GLN A 26 0.43 -3.88 -16.15
CA GLN A 26 -0.54 -3.14 -16.96
C GLN A 26 -0.16 -1.67 -16.93
N MET A 27 0.27 -1.14 -18.09
CA MET A 27 0.42 0.32 -18.25
C MET A 27 -0.96 0.97 -18.12
N PRO A 28 -1.12 2.03 -17.31
CA PRO A 28 -2.36 2.82 -17.29
C PRO A 28 -2.47 3.63 -18.57
N THR A 29 -3.52 3.39 -19.35
CA THR A 29 -4.02 4.38 -20.29
C THR A 29 -4.45 5.63 -19.51
N ALA A 30 -4.04 6.81 -20.01
CA ALA A 30 -4.30 8.14 -19.48
C ALA A 30 -5.62 8.28 -18.71
N GLN A 31 -5.53 8.40 -17.39
CA GLN A 31 -6.64 8.79 -16.53
C GLN A 31 -6.18 9.92 -15.61
N THR A 32 -7.01 10.96 -15.52
CA THR A 32 -6.79 12.14 -14.68
C THR A 32 -6.67 11.75 -13.21
N ASN A 33 -5.54 12.13 -12.57
CA ASN A 33 -5.20 11.92 -11.16
C ASN A 33 -5.06 10.45 -10.69
N PRO A 34 -4.06 9.68 -11.18
CA PRO A 34 -3.81 8.33 -10.67
C PRO A 34 -3.30 8.35 -9.22
N PHE A 35 -3.61 7.28 -8.47
CA PHE A 35 -3.02 6.99 -7.16
C PHE A 35 -2.18 5.72 -7.25
N PHE A 36 -1.01 5.77 -6.64
CA PHE A 36 -0.32 4.56 -6.22
C PHE A 36 -0.93 4.02 -4.94
N ILE A 37 -1.08 2.71 -4.86
CA ILE A 37 -1.76 2.00 -3.77
C ILE A 37 -0.89 0.86 -3.29
N ALA A 38 -0.76 0.73 -1.98
CA ALA A 38 -0.08 -0.35 -1.29
C ALA A 38 -1.04 -0.85 -0.22
N GLU A 39 -1.50 -2.10 -0.34
CA GLU A 39 -2.38 -2.72 0.61
C GLU A 39 -1.66 -3.87 1.30
N ILE A 40 -1.54 -3.76 2.61
CA ILE A 40 -0.96 -4.79 3.47
C ILE A 40 -2.14 -5.56 4.07
N ARG A 41 -2.16 -6.88 3.87
CA ARG A 41 -3.25 -7.75 4.30
C ARG A 41 -2.79 -8.77 5.33
N GLU A 42 -3.64 -9.01 6.31
CA GLU A 42 -3.43 -9.98 7.38
C GLU A 42 -4.75 -10.67 7.71
N ASP A 43 -4.77 -12.00 7.65
CA ASP A 43 -5.95 -12.84 7.84
C ASP A 43 -6.08 -13.36 9.28
N GLN A 44 -5.03 -13.24 10.09
CA GLN A 44 -5.05 -13.61 11.51
C GLN A 44 -5.50 -12.42 12.36
N ALA A 45 -6.59 -12.59 13.11
CA ALA A 45 -7.19 -11.53 13.91
C ALA A 45 -6.19 -10.84 14.88
N GLU A 46 -5.35 -11.62 15.55
CA GLU A 46 -4.34 -11.08 16.49
C GLU A 46 -3.31 -10.19 15.77
N LYS A 47 -2.81 -10.62 14.60
CA LYS A 47 -1.85 -9.87 13.80
C LYS A 47 -2.50 -8.68 13.08
N LEU A 48 -3.79 -8.78 12.75
CA LEU A 48 -4.57 -7.68 12.18
C LEU A 48 -4.72 -6.53 13.20
N GLU A 49 -4.91 -6.83 14.49
CA GLU A 49 -4.88 -5.81 15.52
C GLU A 49 -3.50 -5.12 15.62
N MET A 50 -2.41 -5.89 15.52
CA MET A 50 -1.06 -5.33 15.49
C MET A 50 -0.84 -4.44 14.24
N LEU A 51 -1.37 -4.86 13.09
CA LEU A 51 -1.35 -4.08 11.86
C LEU A 51 -2.06 -2.73 12.02
N PHE A 52 -3.20 -2.70 12.71
CA PHE A 52 -3.92 -1.44 13.00
C PHE A 52 -3.16 -0.54 13.98
N ARG A 53 -2.48 -1.10 14.97
CA ARG A 53 -1.60 -0.31 15.85
C ARG A 53 -0.40 0.27 15.10
N TYR A 54 0.19 -0.52 14.21
CA TYR A 54 1.27 -0.04 13.34
C TYR A 54 0.77 1.07 12.40
N GLU A 55 -0.46 0.97 11.91
CA GLU A 55 -1.09 2.01 11.12
C GLU A 55 -1.26 3.33 11.88
N ASP A 56 -1.65 3.30 13.15
CA ASP A 56 -1.68 4.49 13.98
C ASP A 56 -0.29 5.15 14.09
N LEU A 57 0.77 4.35 14.21
CA LEU A 57 2.14 4.85 14.18
C LEU A 57 2.52 5.44 12.82
N LEU A 58 2.17 4.75 11.72
CA LEU A 58 2.39 5.24 10.36
C LEU A 58 1.69 6.57 10.13
N ARG A 59 0.45 6.72 10.60
CA ARG A 59 -0.29 7.99 10.56
C ARG A 59 0.48 9.12 11.24
N THR A 60 1.02 8.90 12.44
CA THR A 60 1.77 9.96 13.14
C THR A 60 3.04 10.39 12.40
N LYS A 61 3.70 9.46 11.70
CA LYS A 61 4.94 9.71 10.94
C LYS A 61 4.65 10.33 9.56
N LEU A 62 3.67 9.80 8.85
CA LEU A 62 3.41 10.09 7.45
C LEU A 62 2.37 11.20 7.24
N ILE A 63 1.44 11.49 8.16
CA ILE A 63 0.43 12.56 7.97
C ILE A 63 1.07 13.96 7.92
N LYS A 64 2.28 14.14 8.46
CA LYS A 64 3.03 15.39 8.30
C LYS A 64 3.33 15.67 6.82
N ASP A 65 3.57 14.61 6.04
CA ASP A 65 3.59 14.66 4.59
C ASP A 65 2.16 14.48 4.08
N LYS A 66 1.49 15.58 3.72
CA LYS A 66 0.13 15.60 3.11
C LYS A 66 0.01 14.83 1.77
N LYS A 67 1.03 14.05 1.43
CA LYS A 67 1.18 13.24 0.23
C LYS A 67 0.51 11.87 0.35
N TYR A 68 0.31 11.37 1.58
CA TYR A 68 -0.17 10.01 1.83
C TYR A 68 -1.57 10.00 2.45
N ILE A 69 -2.42 9.09 1.96
CA ILE A 69 -3.73 8.77 2.53
C ILE A 69 -3.64 7.34 3.04
N ILE A 70 -3.98 7.13 4.31
CA ILE A 70 -4.01 5.79 4.92
C ILE A 70 -5.47 5.46 5.22
N GLU A 71 -5.88 4.23 4.94
CA GLU A 71 -7.23 3.69 5.16
C GLU A 71 -7.13 2.31 5.81
N ARG A 72 -8.01 2.01 6.76
CA ARG A 72 -8.22 0.64 7.25
C ARG A 72 -9.19 -0.08 6.35
N THR A 73 -9.00 -1.38 6.18
CA THR A 73 -9.91 -2.30 5.50
C THR A 73 -10.21 -3.47 6.42
N ASP A 74 -11.24 -4.25 6.10
CA ASP A 74 -11.64 -5.41 6.90
C ASP A 74 -10.54 -6.49 7.03
N ILE A 75 -9.53 -6.42 6.15
CA ILE A 75 -8.45 -7.39 6.03
C ILE A 75 -7.06 -6.75 6.13
N GLY A 76 -6.96 -5.47 6.51
CA GLY A 76 -5.68 -4.81 6.70
C GLY A 76 -5.66 -3.31 6.45
N ILE A 77 -4.59 -2.79 5.86
CA ILE A 77 -4.38 -1.34 5.71
C ILE A 77 -3.99 -1.00 4.29
N LYS A 78 -4.46 0.15 3.82
CA LYS A 78 -4.21 0.67 2.48
C LYS A 78 -3.56 2.04 2.57
N ILE A 79 -2.40 2.18 1.95
CA ILE A 79 -1.67 3.43 1.79
C ILE A 79 -1.81 3.88 0.34
N LYS A 80 -2.23 5.12 0.13
CA LYS A 80 -2.35 5.74 -1.18
C LYS A 80 -1.46 6.96 -1.28
N LYS A 81 -0.79 7.12 -2.41
CA LYS A 81 0.01 8.29 -2.77
C LYS A 81 -0.52 8.82 -4.10
N LYS A 82 -0.84 10.11 -4.17
CA LYS A 82 -1.21 10.73 -5.45
C LYS A 82 0.01 10.75 -6.37
N VAL A 83 -0.16 10.36 -7.63
CA VAL A 83 0.89 10.46 -8.65
C VAL A 83 1.14 11.94 -8.96
N ASP A 84 2.40 12.34 -8.98
CA ASP A 84 2.83 13.69 -9.34
C ASP A 84 2.97 13.78 -10.87
N GLU A 85 2.07 14.53 -11.50
CA GLU A 85 2.05 14.73 -12.95
C GLU A 85 3.29 15.48 -13.49
N ASN A 86 4.10 16.06 -12.61
CA ASN A 86 5.31 16.80 -12.99
C ASN A 86 6.59 15.97 -12.89
N LYS A 87 6.51 14.71 -12.45
CA LYS A 87 7.65 13.80 -12.31
C LYS A 87 7.61 12.70 -13.38
N ASP A 88 8.76 12.07 -13.61
CA ASP A 88 8.80 10.85 -14.42
C ASP A 88 8.02 9.74 -13.71
N TYR A 89 7.11 9.12 -14.46
CA TYR A 89 6.20 8.13 -13.92
C TYR A 89 6.91 6.86 -13.44
N MET A 90 7.95 6.41 -14.16
CA MET A 90 8.68 5.19 -13.79
C MET A 90 9.54 5.44 -12.56
N GLU A 91 10.18 6.61 -12.48
CA GLU A 91 10.90 7.04 -11.28
C GLU A 91 9.97 7.12 -10.05
N GLU A 92 8.78 7.71 -10.19
CA GLU A 92 7.79 7.75 -9.11
C GLU A 92 7.25 6.38 -8.69
N TRP A 93 7.13 5.45 -9.65
CA TRP A 93 6.72 4.07 -9.41
C TRP A 93 7.79 3.27 -8.66
N ASP A 94 9.05 3.44 -9.03
CA ASP A 94 10.18 2.81 -8.35
C ASP A 94 10.30 3.34 -6.91
N GLU A 95 10.24 4.66 -6.72
CA GLU A 95 10.16 5.29 -5.38
C GLU A 95 9.01 4.72 -4.54
N TRP A 96 7.84 4.53 -5.17
CA TRP A 96 6.66 3.98 -4.50
C TRP A 96 6.83 2.52 -4.10
N THR A 97 7.43 1.72 -4.98
CA THR A 97 7.67 0.30 -4.74
C THR A 97 8.65 0.11 -3.60
N GLU A 98 9.79 0.82 -3.62
CA GLU A 98 10.78 0.81 -2.55
C GLU A 98 10.18 1.24 -1.20
N PHE A 99 9.38 2.32 -1.21
CA PHE A 99 8.69 2.77 -0.01
C PHE A 99 7.75 1.70 0.54
N SER A 100 6.93 1.10 -0.33
CA SER A 100 5.94 0.09 0.07
C SER A 100 6.61 -1.15 0.65
N GLU A 101 7.69 -1.62 0.02
CA GLU A 101 8.50 -2.74 0.51
C GLU A 101 9.19 -2.41 1.84
N MET A 102 9.71 -1.20 2.01
CA MET A 102 10.30 -0.76 3.27
C MET A 102 9.28 -0.83 4.41
N ILE A 103 8.06 -0.31 4.22
CA ILE A 103 6.99 -0.36 5.23
C ILE A 103 6.61 -1.81 5.54
N PHE A 104 6.42 -2.63 4.51
CA PHE A 104 6.11 -4.04 4.67
C PHE A 104 7.19 -4.80 5.44
N ASN A 105 8.46 -4.59 5.11
CA ASN A 105 9.59 -5.25 5.79
C ASN A 105 9.74 -4.79 7.25
N GLN A 106 9.48 -3.51 7.55
CA GLN A 106 9.46 -3.02 8.93
C GLN A 106 8.36 -3.71 9.74
N LEU A 107 7.16 -3.79 9.18
CA LEU A 107 6.04 -4.45 9.82
C LEU A 107 6.27 -5.94 9.99
N LYS A 108 6.82 -6.61 8.98
CA LYS A 108 7.16 -8.03 9.03
C LYS A 108 8.10 -8.32 10.21
N LYS A 109 9.12 -7.48 10.43
CA LYS A 109 9.99 -7.59 11.61
C LYS A 109 9.21 -7.47 12.92
N VAL A 110 8.29 -6.52 13.01
CA VAL A 110 7.44 -6.34 14.21
C VAL A 110 6.53 -7.54 14.46
N LEU A 111 6.03 -8.20 13.41
CA LEU A 111 5.10 -9.34 13.52
C LEU A 111 5.78 -10.72 13.60
N GLU A 112 7.08 -10.80 13.30
CA GLU A 112 7.89 -12.04 13.38
C GLU A 112 8.81 -12.07 14.61
N GLU A 113 9.02 -10.94 15.30
CA GLU A 113 9.79 -10.87 16.55
C GLU A 113 8.98 -11.22 17.82
N ASP A 114 7.69 -11.53 17.71
CA ASP A 114 6.82 -12.06 18.79
C ASP A 114 6.60 -13.58 18.70
#